data_AF-A0A1I2ULE9-F1
#
_entry.id   AF-A0A1I2ULE9-F1
#
_cell.length_a   1.000
_cell.length_b   1.000
_cell.length_c   1.000
_cell.angle_alpha   90.00
_cell.angle_beta   90.00
_cell.angle_gamma   90.00
#
_symmetry.space_group_name_H-M   'P 1'
#
loop_
_entity.id
_entity.type
_entity.pdbx_description
1 polymer ?
#
loop_
_entity_poly.entity_id
_entity_poly.type
_entity_poly.pdbx_seq_one_letter_code
_entity_poly.pdbx_strand_id
1 'polypeptide(L)'
;MMKTLRMIEGIDFSRQPDDEIWYVSTDGKVCEQVLPTGGYGSQPGLEVVSNTYENGLGRVKLNTAIQSIGGSYIREQNSYTTINIHLVSFPRQLHRFNAFTFWATHLQKIIFLYEGTVFIHNSYQFRPKCPNLLCVWASEENIESFEEKDNFGASPNVEFKKLKF
;
A
#
# COMPACT_ATOMS: atom_id res chain seq x y z
N MET A 1 -22.99 15.93 15.80
CA MET A 1 -21.64 16.01 16.40
C MET A 1 -20.68 15.44 15.37
N MET A 2 -19.73 16.24 14.87
CA MET A 2 -18.80 15.84 13.80
C MET A 2 -17.94 14.66 14.28
N LYS A 3 -17.92 13.56 13.53
CA LYS A 3 -16.97 12.46 13.70
C LYS A 3 -15.58 12.96 13.32
N THR A 4 -14.71 13.11 14.32
CA THR A 4 -13.37 13.68 14.18
C THR A 4 -12.40 12.66 13.58
N LEU A 5 -11.71 13.08 12.51
CA LEU A 5 -10.51 12.52 11.84
C LEU A 5 -9.91 11.23 12.40
N ARG A 6 -9.97 10.16 11.61
CA ARG A 6 -9.22 8.93 11.87
C ARG A 6 -7.81 9.05 11.33
N MET A 7 -6.96 9.66 12.13
CA MET A 7 -5.54 9.78 11.89
C MET A 7 -4.87 8.43 12.17
N ILE A 8 -4.08 7.90 11.23
CA ILE A 8 -3.17 6.78 11.49
C ILE A 8 -1.78 7.38 11.64
N GLU A 9 -1.17 7.21 12.82
CA GLU A 9 0.14 7.81 13.15
C GLU A 9 0.17 9.33 12.96
N GLY A 10 -0.96 10.00 13.21
CA GLY A 10 -1.06 11.45 13.02
C GLY A 10 -1.19 11.88 11.55
N ILE A 11 -1.51 10.97 10.63
CA ILE A 11 -1.69 11.24 9.20
C ILE A 11 -3.15 11.02 8.78
N ASP A 12 -3.70 11.99 8.04
CA ASP A 12 -5.02 11.91 7.42
C ASP A 12 -4.94 11.34 6.00
N PHE A 13 -5.07 10.01 5.88
CA PHE A 13 -5.02 9.31 4.59
C PHE A 13 -6.25 9.57 3.70
N SER A 14 -7.31 10.19 4.22
CA SER A 14 -8.45 10.62 3.39
C SER A 14 -8.08 11.69 2.37
N ARG A 15 -6.92 12.33 2.55
CA ARG A 15 -6.44 13.38 1.66
C ARG A 15 -5.44 12.88 0.63
N GLN A 16 -5.13 11.58 0.62
CA GLN A 16 -4.23 10.98 -0.37
C GLN A 16 -4.83 11.11 -1.78
N PRO A 17 -4.13 11.78 -2.72
CA PRO A 17 -4.52 11.83 -4.12
C PRO A 17 -4.39 10.47 -4.82
N ASP A 18 -5.13 10.28 -5.92
CA ASP A 18 -5.15 8.98 -6.62
C ASP A 18 -3.90 8.68 -7.45
N ASP A 19 -3.06 9.69 -7.66
CA ASP A 19 -1.77 9.63 -8.34
C ASP A 19 -0.59 9.67 -7.36
N GLU A 20 -0.83 9.40 -6.06
CA GLU A 20 0.21 9.34 -5.05
C GLU A 20 0.19 8.03 -4.26
N ILE A 21 1.39 7.55 -3.91
CA ILE A 21 1.59 6.53 -2.89
C ILE A 21 2.25 7.18 -1.69
N TRP A 22 1.66 6.98 -0.52
CA TRP A 22 2.14 7.53 0.73
C TRP A 22 2.84 6.44 1.54
N TYR A 23 3.92 6.79 2.24
CA TYR A 23 4.63 5.87 3.11
C TYR A 23 5.21 6.57 4.33
N VAL A 24 5.43 5.81 5.41
CA VAL A 24 6.23 6.26 6.55
C VAL A 24 7.48 5.41 6.60
N SER A 25 8.65 6.07 6.61
CA SER A 25 9.93 5.39 6.65
C SER A 25 10.39 5.17 8.08
N THR A 26 11.17 4.11 8.27
CA THR A 26 11.73 3.78 9.59
C THR A 26 12.89 4.68 10.00
N ASP A 27 13.51 5.36 9.03
CA ASP A 27 14.68 6.21 9.21
C ASP A 27 14.39 7.72 8.99
N GLY A 28 13.14 8.07 8.68
CA GLY A 28 12.74 9.45 8.44
C GLY A 28 13.26 10.02 7.12
N LYS A 29 13.61 9.18 6.14
CA LYS A 29 14.15 9.59 4.84
C LYS A 29 13.28 9.14 3.68
N VAL A 30 13.59 9.69 2.50
CA VAL A 30 13.07 9.23 1.21
C VAL A 30 13.49 7.78 0.99
N CYS A 31 12.54 6.92 0.65
CA CYS A 31 12.80 5.54 0.25
C CYS A 31 12.85 5.45 -1.29
N GLU A 32 14.07 5.34 -1.83
CA GLU A 32 14.31 5.24 -3.29
C GLU A 32 13.86 3.90 -3.89
N GLN A 33 13.59 2.91 -3.03
CA GLN A 33 13.21 1.55 -3.44
C GLN A 33 11.71 1.43 -3.75
N VAL A 34 10.93 2.50 -3.51
CA VAL A 34 9.50 2.57 -3.80
C VAL A 34 9.29 2.98 -5.24
N LEU A 35 9.35 2.01 -6.15
CA LEU A 35 9.26 2.27 -7.60
C LEU A 35 8.04 1.55 -8.18
N PRO A 36 6.86 2.18 -8.20
CA PRO A 36 5.61 1.55 -8.66
C PRO A 36 5.57 1.33 -10.19
N THR A 37 6.53 1.91 -10.91
CA THR A 37 6.60 1.94 -12.38
C THR A 37 7.26 0.69 -12.97
N GLY A 38 7.96 -0.10 -12.15
CA GLY A 38 8.69 -1.29 -12.58
C GLY A 38 7.93 -2.61 -12.45
N GLY A 39 8.52 -3.66 -13.03
CA GLY A 39 8.11 -5.05 -12.83
C GLY A 39 7.00 -5.57 -13.74
N TYR A 40 6.83 -6.89 -13.74
CA TYR A 40 5.82 -7.55 -14.57
C TYR A 40 4.40 -7.10 -14.20
N GLY A 41 3.61 -6.72 -15.20
CA GLY A 41 2.23 -6.28 -15.03
C GLY A 41 2.07 -4.86 -14.47
N SER A 42 3.13 -4.04 -14.44
CA SER A 42 2.99 -2.63 -14.08
C SER A 42 2.05 -1.91 -15.04
N GLN A 43 1.39 -0.87 -14.54
CA GLN A 43 0.53 -0.02 -15.35
C GLN A 43 1.36 0.64 -16.48
N PRO A 44 1.00 0.45 -17.76
CA PRO A 44 1.73 1.08 -18.85
C PRO A 44 1.73 2.60 -18.74
N GLY A 45 2.90 3.21 -18.96
CA GLY A 45 3.07 4.67 -18.94
C GLY A 45 3.08 5.31 -17.55
N LEU A 46 3.11 4.52 -16.47
CA LEU A 46 3.30 5.05 -15.12
C LEU A 46 4.75 5.52 -14.95
N GLU A 47 4.94 6.77 -14.54
CA GLU A 47 6.25 7.40 -14.33
C GLU A 47 6.28 8.13 -12.98
N VAL A 48 7.41 8.05 -12.27
CA VAL A 48 7.63 8.80 -11.03
C VAL A 48 7.93 10.25 -11.37
N VAL A 49 7.08 11.17 -10.90
CA VAL A 49 7.25 12.61 -11.05
C VAL A 49 8.11 13.17 -9.92
N SER A 50 7.87 12.71 -8.69
CA SER A 50 8.66 13.12 -7.52
C SER A 50 8.57 12.09 -6.40
N ASN A 51 9.59 12.05 -5.53
CA ASN A 51 9.57 11.31 -4.28
C ASN A 51 10.09 12.24 -3.18
N THR A 52 9.21 12.63 -2.26
CA THR A 52 9.55 13.56 -1.18
C THR A 52 9.29 12.93 0.18
N TYR A 53 9.97 13.43 1.21
CA TYR A 53 9.74 13.04 2.59
C TYR A 53 9.73 14.26 3.48
N GLU A 54 8.57 14.60 4.02
CA GLU A 54 8.38 15.81 4.83
C GLU A 54 7.42 15.53 5.97
N ASN A 55 7.73 16.04 7.16
CA ASN A 55 6.90 15.92 8.36
C ASN A 55 6.51 14.47 8.70
N GLY A 56 7.43 13.51 8.49
CA GLY A 56 7.18 12.10 8.77
C GLY A 56 6.36 11.37 7.71
N LEU A 57 6.14 11.97 6.53
CA LEU A 57 5.36 11.37 5.45
C LEU A 57 6.12 11.44 4.11
N GLY A 58 6.39 10.26 3.57
CA GLY A 58 6.87 10.04 2.23
C GLY A 58 5.73 10.09 1.21
N ARG A 59 5.95 10.77 0.09
CA ARG A 59 4.99 10.87 -1.02
C ARG A 59 5.68 10.58 -2.34
N VAL A 60 5.29 9.48 -2.98
CA VAL A 60 5.67 9.19 -4.36
C VAL A 60 4.55 9.70 -5.26
N LYS A 61 4.84 10.74 -6.05
CA LYS A 61 3.93 11.30 -7.06
C LYS A 61 4.15 10.63 -8.39
N LEU A 62 3.06 10.21 -9.02
CA LEU A 62 3.05 9.62 -10.34
C LEU A 62 2.43 10.58 -11.35
N ASN A 63 2.71 10.36 -12.62
CA ASN A 63 2.21 11.17 -13.73
C ASN A 63 0.70 10.97 -14.00
N THR A 64 0.10 9.91 -13.46
CA THR A 64 -1.31 9.57 -13.62
C THR A 64 -1.83 8.79 -12.42
N ALA A 65 -3.15 8.70 -12.29
CA ALA A 65 -3.80 7.88 -11.29
C ALA A 65 -3.34 6.42 -11.36
N ILE A 66 -3.18 5.81 -10.19
CA ILE A 66 -2.60 4.48 -10.02
C ILE A 66 -3.73 3.47 -9.90
N GLN A 67 -3.81 2.56 -10.87
CA GLN A 67 -4.84 1.51 -10.93
C GLN A 67 -4.26 0.13 -10.63
N SER A 68 -3.01 -0.10 -11.02
CA SER A 68 -2.30 -1.35 -10.77
C SER A 68 -0.82 -1.15 -10.50
N ILE A 69 -0.29 -1.94 -9.56
CA ILE A 69 1.15 -2.01 -9.28
C ILE A 69 1.73 -3.33 -9.81
N GLY A 70 2.88 -3.22 -10.47
CA GLY A 70 3.63 -4.35 -11.01
C GLY A 70 4.35 -5.17 -9.92
N GLY A 71 4.98 -6.27 -10.34
CA GLY A 71 5.83 -7.04 -9.43
C GLY A 71 7.03 -6.25 -8.89
N SER A 72 7.62 -6.71 -7.79
CA SER A 72 8.83 -6.14 -7.17
C SER A 72 8.74 -4.70 -6.69
N TYR A 73 7.54 -4.20 -6.37
CA TYR A 73 7.34 -2.84 -5.87
C TYR A 73 8.02 -2.60 -4.51
N ILE A 74 7.63 -3.36 -3.48
CA ILE A 74 8.26 -3.34 -2.16
C ILE A 74 8.88 -4.71 -1.97
N ARG A 75 10.13 -4.87 -2.41
CA ARG A 75 10.83 -6.15 -2.42
C ARG A 75 12.27 -6.05 -1.91
N GLU A 76 12.53 -6.66 -0.76
CA GLU A 76 13.88 -6.94 -0.25
C GLU A 76 14.54 -7.94 -1.19
N GLN A 77 15.49 -7.49 -2.01
CA GLN A 77 16.08 -8.32 -3.07
C GLN A 77 17.06 -9.38 -2.53
N ASN A 78 17.63 -9.15 -1.35
CA ASN A 78 18.53 -10.06 -0.64
C ASN A 78 18.55 -9.73 0.85
N SER A 79 19.23 -10.55 1.66
CA SER A 79 19.37 -10.37 3.12
C SER A 79 20.09 -9.08 3.56
N TYR A 80 20.61 -8.30 2.61
CA TYR A 80 21.34 -7.05 2.86
C TYR A 80 20.55 -5.81 2.38
N THR A 81 19.41 -6.00 1.73
CA THR A 81 18.55 -4.90 1.27
C THR A 81 17.35 -4.81 2.20
N THR A 82 17.41 -3.89 3.17
CA THR A 82 16.29 -3.58 4.04
C THR A 82 15.45 -2.48 3.40
N ILE A 83 14.15 -2.71 3.28
CA ILE A 83 13.21 -1.64 2.92
C ILE A 83 12.86 -0.88 4.19
N ASN A 84 13.26 0.38 4.24
CA ASN A 84 13.01 1.28 5.37
C ASN A 84 11.60 1.86 5.33
N ILE A 85 10.56 1.01 5.27
CA ILE A 85 9.15 1.41 5.27
C ILE A 85 8.42 0.56 6.28
N HIS A 86 7.78 1.19 7.27
CA HIS A 86 6.91 0.46 8.19
C HIS A 86 5.43 0.58 7.82
N LEU A 87 5.03 1.65 7.12
CA LEU A 87 3.66 1.88 6.66
C LEU A 87 3.64 2.32 5.20
N VAL A 88 2.75 1.74 4.39
CA VAL A 88 2.43 2.24 3.03
C VAL A 88 0.93 2.36 2.84
N SER A 89 0.48 3.38 2.11
CA SER A 89 -0.92 3.63 1.78
C SER A 89 -1.15 3.73 0.28
N PHE A 90 -2.19 3.07 -0.19
CA PHE A 90 -2.54 2.96 -1.61
C PHE A 90 -3.81 3.75 -1.95
N PRO A 91 -3.83 4.47 -3.10
CA PRO A 91 -4.94 5.34 -3.47
C PRO A 91 -6.24 4.59 -3.81
N ARG A 92 -7.33 5.35 -3.98
CA ARG A 92 -8.69 4.81 -4.16
C ARG A 92 -8.95 4.20 -5.52
N GLN A 93 -8.06 4.37 -6.48
CA GLN A 93 -8.18 3.74 -7.80
C GLN A 93 -7.35 2.47 -7.91
N LEU A 94 -6.45 2.21 -6.95
CA LEU A 94 -5.56 1.07 -6.99
C LEU A 94 -6.28 -0.17 -6.48
N HIS A 95 -6.64 -1.03 -7.42
CA HIS A 95 -7.41 -2.24 -7.16
C HIS A 95 -6.68 -3.52 -7.56
N ARG A 96 -5.42 -3.43 -8.02
CA ARG A 96 -4.66 -4.59 -8.49
C ARG A 96 -3.19 -4.54 -8.09
N PHE A 97 -2.73 -5.64 -7.48
CA PHE A 97 -1.35 -5.96 -7.23
C PHE A 97 -0.97 -7.22 -8.00
N ASN A 98 0.06 -7.13 -8.84
CA ASN A 98 0.52 -8.25 -9.66
C ASN A 98 1.37 -9.25 -8.86
N ALA A 99 1.83 -10.31 -9.53
CA ALA A 99 2.70 -11.31 -8.93
C ALA A 99 3.98 -10.66 -8.37
N PHE A 100 4.45 -11.16 -7.21
CA PHE A 100 5.68 -10.70 -6.55
C PHE A 100 5.70 -9.23 -6.12
N THR A 101 4.54 -8.60 -5.92
CA THR A 101 4.51 -7.16 -5.57
C THR A 101 5.16 -6.86 -4.22
N PHE A 102 5.02 -7.74 -3.22
CA PHE A 102 5.49 -7.51 -1.85
C PHE A 102 6.38 -8.64 -1.32
N TRP A 103 7.57 -8.26 -0.84
CA TRP A 103 8.46 -9.06 -0.01
C TRP A 103 9.21 -8.09 0.91
N ALA A 104 8.66 -7.81 2.09
CA ALA A 104 9.31 -6.90 3.04
C ALA A 104 9.07 -7.38 4.47
N THR A 105 10.15 -7.58 5.19
CA THR A 105 10.12 -8.07 6.57
C THR A 105 9.84 -6.96 7.57
N HIS A 106 10.15 -5.71 7.22
CA HIS A 106 9.94 -4.52 8.05
C HIS A 106 8.62 -3.79 7.79
N LEU A 107 7.87 -4.16 6.74
CA LEU A 107 6.56 -3.59 6.47
C LEU A 107 5.53 -4.12 7.49
N GLN A 108 4.98 -3.21 8.29
CA GLN A 108 4.05 -3.53 9.37
C GLN A 108 2.61 -3.18 9.02
N LYS A 109 2.38 -2.13 8.21
CA LYS A 109 1.04 -1.63 7.89
C LYS A 109 0.86 -1.36 6.41
N ILE A 110 -0.24 -1.85 5.85
CA ILE A 110 -0.73 -1.44 4.54
C ILE A 110 -2.12 -0.83 4.71
N ILE A 111 -2.31 0.35 4.14
CA ILE A 111 -3.61 1.02 4.05
C ILE A 111 -4.10 0.91 2.61
N PHE A 112 -5.32 0.43 2.43
CA PHE A 112 -6.03 0.43 1.17
C PHE A 112 -7.19 1.43 1.23
N LEU A 113 -7.18 2.40 0.33
CA LEU A 113 -8.28 3.37 0.20
C LEU A 113 -9.32 2.95 -0.85
N TYR A 114 -9.03 1.92 -1.66
CA TYR A 114 -9.95 1.42 -2.67
C TYR A 114 -11.23 0.84 -2.03
N GLU A 115 -12.38 1.40 -2.38
CA GLU A 115 -13.67 0.89 -1.92
C GLU A 115 -14.13 -0.27 -2.84
N GLY A 116 -13.59 -1.46 -2.58
CA GLY A 116 -13.99 -2.68 -3.27
C GLY A 116 -12.99 -3.82 -3.10
N THR A 117 -13.07 -4.81 -3.98
CA THR A 117 -12.14 -5.94 -3.97
C THR A 117 -10.79 -5.53 -4.58
N VAL A 118 -9.75 -5.56 -3.75
CA VAL A 118 -8.36 -5.48 -4.21
C VAL A 118 -7.90 -6.85 -4.71
N PHE A 119 -7.51 -6.93 -5.96
CA PHE A 119 -6.96 -8.14 -6.58
C PHE A 119 -5.49 -8.30 -6.22
N ILE A 120 -5.14 -9.43 -5.60
CA ILE A 120 -3.75 -9.80 -5.29
C ILE A 120 -3.51 -11.19 -5.87
N HIS A 121 -2.37 -11.35 -6.56
CA HIS A 121 -2.01 -12.63 -7.17
C HIS A 121 -1.94 -13.74 -6.10
N ASN A 122 -2.53 -14.89 -6.42
CA ASN A 122 -2.92 -15.86 -5.40
C ASN A 122 -2.10 -17.16 -5.32
N SER A 123 -1.29 -17.46 -6.32
CA SER A 123 -0.42 -18.65 -6.25
C SER A 123 0.59 -18.48 -5.13
N TYR A 124 0.81 -19.54 -4.35
CA TYR A 124 1.66 -19.55 -3.15
C TYR A 124 3.02 -18.85 -3.34
N GLN A 125 3.67 -19.07 -4.49
CA GLN A 125 4.97 -18.47 -4.83
C GLN A 125 4.95 -16.95 -5.09
N PHE A 126 3.78 -16.38 -5.37
CA PHE A 126 3.60 -14.98 -5.78
C PHE A 126 2.91 -14.12 -4.70
N ARG A 127 2.57 -14.71 -3.55
CA ARG A 127 1.88 -14.01 -2.47
C ARG A 127 2.79 -13.00 -1.78
N PRO A 128 2.24 -11.88 -1.28
CA PRO A 128 2.93 -10.99 -0.37
C PRO A 128 3.56 -11.74 0.80
N LYS A 129 4.86 -11.52 1.05
CA LYS A 129 5.53 -12.01 2.26
C LYS A 129 5.80 -10.83 3.20
N CYS A 130 4.87 -10.63 4.12
CA CYS A 130 4.94 -9.58 5.15
C CYS A 130 4.46 -10.20 6.48
N PRO A 131 5.36 -10.59 7.40
CA PRO A 131 5.02 -11.45 8.54
C PRO A 131 4.19 -10.77 9.65
N ASN A 132 4.22 -9.44 9.72
CA ASN A 132 3.60 -8.64 10.77
C ASN A 132 2.62 -7.63 10.18
N LEU A 133 1.89 -8.03 9.14
CA LEU A 133 1.14 -7.08 8.33
C LEU A 133 -0.29 -6.86 8.85
N LEU A 134 -0.53 -5.63 9.28
CA LEU A 134 -1.86 -5.09 9.49
C LEU A 134 -2.38 -4.46 8.19
N CYS A 135 -3.50 -4.98 7.67
CA CYS A 135 -4.23 -4.37 6.56
C CYS A 135 -5.37 -3.49 7.07
N VAL A 136 -5.48 -2.27 6.57
CA VAL A 136 -6.46 -1.26 7.01
C VAL A 136 -7.27 -0.73 5.83
N TRP A 137 -8.58 -0.54 6.02
CA TRP A 137 -9.55 -0.10 5.00
C TRP A 137 -10.12 1.28 5.34
N ALA A 138 -10.29 2.15 4.35
CA ALA A 138 -11.05 3.39 4.47
C ALA A 138 -12.22 3.39 3.47
N SER A 139 -13.42 3.85 3.88
CA SER A 139 -14.56 4.06 2.98
C SER A 139 -14.95 5.54 2.91
N GLU A 140 -15.54 5.98 1.79
CA GLU A 140 -15.86 7.40 1.54
C GLU A 140 -16.91 7.96 2.50
N GLU A 141 -17.90 7.14 2.92
CA GLU A 141 -18.99 7.57 3.79
C GLU A 141 -18.66 7.46 5.28
N ASN A 142 -17.59 6.73 5.61
CA ASN A 142 -17.14 6.48 6.96
C ASN A 142 -15.71 5.95 6.88
N ILE A 143 -14.72 6.73 7.29
CA ILE A 143 -13.41 6.18 7.70
C ILE A 143 -13.62 5.49 9.07
N GLU A 144 -14.75 4.80 9.26
CA GLU A 144 -15.23 4.37 10.57
C GLU A 144 -15.07 2.89 10.93
N SER A 145 -14.64 2.07 10.00
CA SER A 145 -14.39 0.66 10.30
C SER A 145 -13.00 0.30 9.82
N PHE A 146 -12.09 0.19 10.78
CA PHE A 146 -10.82 -0.47 10.58
C PHE A 146 -11.02 -1.92 10.99
N GLU A 147 -11.01 -2.83 10.02
CA GLU A 147 -10.87 -4.25 10.32
C GLU A 147 -9.40 -4.62 10.23
N GLU A 148 -8.81 -4.99 11.36
CA GLU A 148 -7.53 -5.69 11.40
C GLU A 148 -7.74 -7.10 10.84
N LYS A 149 -7.08 -7.41 9.73
CA LYS A 149 -6.99 -8.77 9.20
C LYS A 149 -5.60 -9.31 9.45
N ASP A 150 -5.51 -10.35 10.28
CA ASP A 150 -4.29 -11.08 10.59
C ASP A 150 -3.72 -11.73 9.32
N ASN A 151 -2.69 -11.08 8.77
CA ASN A 151 -1.80 -11.56 7.71
C ASN A 151 -2.49 -11.98 6.39
N PHE A 152 -1.72 -11.93 5.30
CA PHE A 152 -2.05 -12.61 4.05
C PHE A 152 -1.94 -14.14 4.28
N GLY A 153 -2.82 -14.71 5.11
CA GLY A 153 -2.90 -16.13 5.42
C GLY A 153 -3.07 -16.97 4.16
N ALA A 154 -2.90 -18.29 4.29
CA ALA A 154 -2.73 -19.26 3.20
C ALA A 154 -3.87 -19.36 2.14
N SER A 155 -4.82 -18.44 2.11
CA SER A 155 -5.95 -18.40 1.19
C SER A 155 -5.58 -17.75 -0.17
N PRO A 156 -6.02 -18.35 -1.30
CA PRO A 156 -5.68 -17.92 -2.66
C PRO A 156 -6.55 -16.77 -3.16
N ASN A 157 -7.06 -15.92 -2.29
CA ASN A 157 -7.68 -14.62 -2.58
C ASN A 157 -7.88 -14.03 -1.20
N VAL A 158 -7.21 -12.92 -0.87
CA VAL A 158 -7.74 -12.13 0.25
C VAL A 158 -8.88 -11.33 -0.32
N GLU A 159 -10.06 -11.95 -0.29
CA GLU A 159 -11.30 -11.29 -0.61
C GLU A 159 -11.57 -10.29 0.53
N PHE A 160 -11.22 -9.04 0.29
CA PHE A 160 -11.54 -7.95 1.20
C PHE A 160 -13.02 -7.64 1.03
N LYS A 161 -13.86 -8.46 1.66
CA LYS A 161 -15.31 -8.27 1.66
C LYS A 161 -15.64 -6.99 2.41
N LYS A 162 -16.44 -6.14 1.75
CA LYS A 162 -17.21 -5.07 2.39
C LYS A 162 -17.94 -5.66 3.60
N LEU A 163 -17.62 -5.23 4.82
CA LEU A 163 -18.56 -5.38 5.92
C LEU A 163 -19.78 -4.53 5.57
N LYS A 164 -20.89 -5.19 5.26
CA LYS A 164 -22.19 -4.55 5.26
C LYS A 164 -22.63 -4.44 6.73
N PHE A 165 -22.82 -3.22 7.20
CA PHE A 165 -23.67 -2.96 8.35
C PHE A 165 -25.09 -2.69 7.86
#